data_AF-A0A955HZS2-F1
#
_entry.id   AF-A0A955HZS2-F1
#
_cell.length_a   1.000
_cell.length_b   1.000
_cell.length_c   1.000
_cell.angle_alpha   90.00
_cell.angle_beta   90.00
_cell.angle_gamma   90.00
#
_symmetry.space_group_name_H-M   'P 1'
#
loop_
_entity.id
_entity.type
_entity.pdbx_description
1 polymer ?
#
loop_
_entity_poly.entity_id
_entity_poly.type
_entity_poly.pdbx_seq_one_letter_code
_entity_poly.pdbx_strand_id
1 'polypeptide(L)' 'MKITKITSQIKKPGRFNVFLDEQFWLGVSADTLARFKLYDGLELSDNDASEITKAEIRSRLIER' A
#
# COMPACT_ATOMS: atom_id res chain seq x y z
N MET A 1 -4.78 -9.49 8.68
CA MET A 1 -5.11 -9.32 7.25
C MET A 1 -3.87 -9.66 6.46
N LYS A 2 -3.96 -10.33 5.30
CA LYS A 2 -2.77 -10.77 4.56
C LYS A 2 -2.68 -10.11 3.20
N ILE A 3 -1.50 -9.60 2.82
CA ILE A 3 -1.26 -9.16 1.44
C ILE A 3 -1.28 -10.38 0.53
N THR A 4 -2.20 -10.37 -0.42
CA THR A 4 -2.43 -11.46 -1.38
C THR A 4 -2.00 -11.09 -2.78
N LYS A 5 -1.86 -9.79 -3.05
CA LYS A 5 -1.42 -9.29 -4.34
C LYS A 5 -0.93 -7.86 -4.23
N ILE A 6 0.09 -7.53 -5.01
CA ILE A 6 0.52 -6.16 -5.27
C ILE A 6 0.65 -5.98 -6.78
N THR A 7 0.00 -4.98 -7.36
CA THR A 7 0.08 -4.68 -8.79
C THR A 7 0.45 -3.24 -9.06
N SER A 8 1.29 -2.99 -10.07
CA SER A 8 1.60 -1.62 -10.51
C SER A 8 0.39 -0.95 -11.16
N GLN A 9 0.14 0.32 -10.85
CA GLN A 9 -0.93 1.08 -11.47
C GLN A 9 -0.58 1.46 -12.91
N ILE A 10 -1.50 1.18 -13.84
CA ILE A 10 -1.30 1.45 -15.28
C ILE A 10 -1.16 2.96 -15.56
N LYS A 11 -1.94 3.80 -14.87
CA LYS A 11 -2.00 5.25 -15.15
C LYS A 11 -0.91 6.07 -14.44
N LYS A 12 -0.36 5.57 -13.33
CA LYS A 12 0.60 6.28 -12.49
C LYS A 12 1.81 5.36 -12.23
N PRO A 13 2.82 5.36 -13.12
CA PRO A 13 4.04 4.60 -12.88
C PRO A 13 4.69 5.07 -11.58
N GLY A 14 4.99 4.13 -10.67
CA GLY A 14 5.46 4.43 -9.32
C GLY A 14 4.39 4.33 -8.22
N ARG A 15 3.13 4.04 -8.57
CA ARG A 15 2.09 3.66 -7.60
C ARG A 15 1.69 2.19 -7.76
N PHE A 16 1.34 1.56 -6.64
CA PHE A 16 1.03 0.15 -6.53
C PHE A 16 -0.31 -0.04 -5.81
N ASN A 17 -1.16 -0.92 -6.33
CA ASN A 17 -2.37 -1.38 -5.68
C ASN A 17 -2.05 -2.56 -4.79
N VAL A 18 -2.41 -2.48 -3.52
CA VAL A 18 -2.24 -3.55 -2.53
C VAL A 18 -3.60 -4.20 -2.30
N PHE A 19 -3.62 -5.53 -2.31
CA PHE A 19 -4.80 -6.35 -2.06
C PHE A 19 -4.62 -7.13 -0.77
N LEU A 20 -5.56 -6.97 0.16
CA LEU A 20 -5.65 -7.74 1.40
C LEU A 20 -6.71 -8.81 1.24
N ASP A 21 -6.36 -10.06 1.48
CA ASP A 21 -7.31 -11.18 1.46
C ASP A 21 -8.16 -11.21 0.16
N GLU A 22 -7.46 -11.05 -0.98
CA GLU A 22 -8.00 -10.96 -2.36
C GLU A 22 -8.88 -9.73 -2.66
N GLN A 23 -9.05 -8.83 -1.69
CA GLN A 23 -9.80 -7.59 -1.85
C GLN A 23 -8.89 -6.40 -2.02
N PHE A 24 -9.27 -5.47 -2.91
CA PHE A 24 -8.55 -4.21 -3.05
C PHE A 24 -8.60 -3.42 -1.74
N TRP A 25 -7.43 -3.05 -1.22
CA TRP A 25 -7.32 -2.32 0.04
C TRP A 25 -6.94 -0.85 -0.17
N LEU A 26 -5.73 -0.57 -0.67
CA LEU A 26 -5.33 0.80 -1.03
C LEU A 26 -4.27 0.86 -2.12
N GLY A 27 -4.15 2.04 -2.75
CA GLY A 27 -3.10 2.36 -3.71
C GLY A 27 -1.97 3.19 -3.08
N VAL A 28 -0.82 2.56 -2.85
CA VAL A 28 0.37 3.15 -2.22
C VAL A 28 1.39 3.66 -3.25
N SER A 29 2.20 4.64 -2.87
CA SER A 29 3.39 5.03 -3.65
C SER A 29 4.54 4.02 -3.46
N ALA A 30 5.52 4.04 -4.37
CA ALA A 30 6.74 3.23 -4.28
C ALA A 30 7.50 3.49 -2.96
N ASP A 31 7.50 4.74 -2.50
CA ASP A 31 8.11 5.15 -1.24
C ASP A 31 7.42 4.48 -0.05
N THR A 32 6.09 4.58 0.03
CA THR A 32 5.30 3.91 1.07
C THR A 32 5.53 2.40 1.05
N LEU A 33 5.53 1.78 -0.14
CA LEU A 33 5.77 0.35 -0.28
C LEU A 33 7.14 -0.09 0.25
N ALA A 34 8.20 0.66 -0.06
CA ALA A 34 9.55 0.40 0.41
C ALA A 34 9.70 0.67 1.91
N ARG A 35 9.11 1.78 2.40
CA ARG A 35 9.17 2.21 3.80
C ARG A 35 8.57 1.20 4.76
N PHE A 36 7.41 0.66 4.39
CA PHE A 36 6.70 -0.36 5.18
C PHE A 36 7.04 -1.79 4.77
N LYS A 37 7.96 -1.97 3.81
CA LYS A 37 8.38 -3.28 3.27
C LYS A 37 7.16 -4.14 2.94
N LEU A 38 6.21 -3.61 2.18
CA LEU A 38 5.01 -4.35 1.79
C LEU A 38 5.39 -5.36 0.71
N TYR A 39 5.17 -6.65 0.99
CA TYR A 39 5.41 -7.74 0.05
C TYR A 39 4.27 -8.76 0.09
N ASP A 40 4.18 -9.56 -0.96
CA ASP A 40 3.18 -10.61 -1.08
C ASP A 40 3.35 -11.66 0.02
N GLY A 41 2.28 -11.97 0.74
CA GLY A 41 2.30 -12.89 1.86
C GLY A 41 2.55 -12.25 3.23
N LEU A 42 2.79 -10.94 3.30
CA LEU A 42 2.92 -10.21 4.57
C LEU A 42 1.60 -10.20 5.34
N GLU A 43 1.65 -10.53 6.62
CA GLU A 43 0.53 -10.35 7.55
C GLU A 43 0.59 -8.97 8.21
N LEU A 44 -0.52 -8.25 8.14
CA LEU A 44 -0.71 -6.92 8.70
C LEU A 44 -1.71 -6.99 9.85
N SER A 45 -1.36 -6.34 10.97
CA SER A 45 -2.31 -6.05 12.04
C SER A 45 -3.14 -4.80 11.70
N ASP A 46 -4.28 -4.64 12.38
CA ASP A 46 -5.13 -3.44 12.24
C ASP A 46 -4.36 -2.14 12.52
N ASN A 47 -3.41 -2.19 13.46
CA ASN A 47 -2.59 -1.04 13.80
C ASN A 47 -1.64 -0.68 12.66
N ASP A 48 -0.98 -1.67 12.06
CA ASP A 48 -0.09 -1.46 10.91
C ASP A 48 -0.87 -0.92 9.71
N ALA A 49 -2.03 -1.49 9.44
CA ALA A 49 -2.91 -1.05 8.36
C ALA A 49 -3.32 0.43 8.53
N SER A 50 -3.65 0.84 9.75
CA SER A 50 -4.00 2.23 10.07
C SER A 50 -2.81 3.18 9.90
N GLU A 51 -1.62 2.78 10.36
CA GLU A 51 -0.37 3.54 10.22
C GLU A 51 0.00 3.76 8.75
N ILE A 52 -0.06 2.69 7.94
CA ILE A 52 0.22 2.75 6.49
C ILE A 52 -0.77 3.67 5.79
N THR A 53 -2.06 3.55 6.13
CA THR A 53 -3.11 4.38 5.53
C THR A 53 -2.87 5.85 5.83
N LYS A 54 -2.55 6.20 7.08
CA LYS A 54 -2.22 7.58 7.48
C LYS A 54 -0.96 8.08 6.78
N ALA A 55 0.07 7.25 6.65
CA ALA A 55 1.30 7.60 5.96
C ALA A 55 1.06 7.85 4.47
N GLU A 56 0.25 7.04 3.81
CA GLU A 56 -0.09 7.21 2.40
C GLU A 56 -0.95 8.46 2.17
N ILE A 57 -1.91 8.77 3.05
CA ILE A 57 -2.67 10.03 2.97
C ILE A 57 -1.72 11.24 3.02
N ARG A 58 -0.72 11.21 3.90
CA ARG A 58 0.31 12.26 3.98
C ARG A 58 1.18 12.30 2.71
N SER A 59 1.63 11.14 2.21
CA SER A 59 2.42 11.04 0.98
C SER A 59 1.67 11.66 -0.20
N ARG A 60 0.40 11.26 -0.40
CA ARG A 60 -0.48 11.82 -1.45
C ARG A 60 -0.69 13.33 -1.32
N LEU A 61 -0.74 13.88 -0.11
CA LEU A 61 -0.92 15.32 0.08
C LEU A 61 0.32 16.13 -0.34
N ILE A 62 1.50 15.53 -0.20
CA ILE A 62 2.79 16.14 -0.55
C ILE A 62 3.10 15.94 -2.04
N GLU A 63 2.72 14.80 -2.61
CA GLU A 63 2.76 14.51 -4.06
C GLU A 63 1.73 15.37 -4.82
N ARG A 64 2.02 16.66 -5.03
CA ARG A 64 1.24 17.58 -5.88
C ARG A 64 1.60 17.49 -7.35
#